data_AF-A0A557RL36-F1
#
_entry.id   AF-A0A557RL36-F1
#
_cell.length_a   1.000
_cell.length_b   1.000
_cell.length_c   1.000
_cell.angle_alpha   90.00
_cell.angle_beta   90.00
_cell.angle_gamma   90.00
#
_symmetry.space_group_name_H-M   'P 1'
#
loop_
_entity.id
_entity.type
_entity.pdbx_description
1 polymer ?
#
loop_
_entity_poly.entity_id
_entity_poly.type
_entity_poly.pdbx_seq_one_letter_code
_entity_poly.pdbx_strand_id
1 'polypeptide(L)'
;MPFARRPTTLKERRLFASINPREPAHMAYTLIKGSFHIHYPHIPLSGPEPDGDTIKFQPDNPQLVERLPRPNRMPGFNQAGITSIRFEGVDALETHFDVEDTEFHQHLPLALAARDALMTRIGFGAIKYFDSHPYKVETVETHPVRGYILSMGLDTYGRSVAFVYTGEHPSIDGSRIFMQPHMLDTSLNAFMLHQGHAYGAFYLGLPPELREHLRRSVRHARDNRLGFWAQAPSMSTGITLDGVDALQNGILWPKLFRRIAPYFQAGHTNFDAFDAWLRQDTRNRDDRLLLPTMEVGNLHDMIRAQGTTLRLMFAPEDVVIVPDDYILPATVGGVLPSRPRHPSGVRIICALVNPIERPEHGNETVTLLNASNQDVDLTGWQVADAKGSQTISGQIARGETLRIALTSAVKLNNDRDTITVLDPSEQIVDQVAYEPKDLPDEGVSVTF
;
A
#
# COMPACT_ATOMS: atom_id res chain seq x y z
N MET A 1 6.96 -23.15 -46.91
CA MET A 1 6.74 -24.03 -45.75
C MET A 1 7.87 -25.04 -45.67
N PRO A 2 8.59 -25.09 -44.54
CA PRO A 2 8.80 -26.38 -43.90
C PRO A 2 8.52 -26.35 -42.39
N PHE A 3 7.94 -27.47 -41.96
CA PHE A 3 7.60 -27.97 -40.64
C PHE A 3 8.46 -27.48 -39.45
N ALA A 4 7.82 -26.78 -38.52
CA ALA A 4 8.31 -26.62 -37.16
C ALA A 4 8.01 -27.90 -36.34
N ARG A 5 9.06 -28.45 -35.70
CA ARG A 5 9.01 -29.64 -34.84
C ARG A 5 8.08 -29.41 -33.64
N ARG A 6 7.29 -30.44 -33.26
CA ARG A 6 6.54 -30.47 -32.00
C ARG A 6 7.52 -30.73 -30.83
N PRO A 7 7.47 -29.95 -29.73
CA PRO A 7 8.35 -30.15 -28.58
C PRO A 7 7.92 -31.39 -27.79
N THR A 8 8.91 -32.21 -27.42
CA THR A 8 8.74 -33.57 -26.87
C THR A 8 9.08 -33.68 -25.38
N THR A 9 9.18 -32.58 -24.63
CA THR A 9 9.46 -32.65 -23.18
C THR A 9 8.52 -31.79 -22.33
N LEU A 10 8.20 -32.29 -21.12
CA LEU A 10 7.32 -31.63 -20.13
C LEU A 10 7.86 -30.26 -19.65
N LYS A 11 9.17 -30.02 -19.80
CA LYS A 11 9.84 -28.76 -19.45
C LYS A 11 9.59 -27.64 -20.47
N GLU A 12 9.44 -27.96 -21.76
CA GLU A 12 9.20 -26.96 -22.81
C GLU A 12 7.73 -26.48 -22.85
N ARG A 13 6.79 -27.29 -22.36
CA ARG A 13 5.38 -26.88 -22.22
C ARG A 13 5.13 -25.85 -21.11
N ARG A 14 6.08 -25.64 -20.20
CA ARG A 14 5.96 -24.65 -19.11
C ARG A 14 6.46 -23.25 -19.46
N LEU A 15 7.10 -23.05 -20.62
CA LEU A 15 7.65 -21.75 -21.00
C LEU A 15 6.75 -20.93 -21.96
N PHE A 16 5.66 -21.49 -22.47
CA PHE A 16 4.76 -20.82 -23.43
C PHE A 16 3.31 -20.66 -22.95
N ALA A 17 3.08 -20.70 -21.64
CA ALA A 17 1.76 -20.51 -21.03
C ALA A 17 1.75 -19.31 -20.08
N SER A 18 2.16 -18.12 -20.53
CA SER A 18 1.77 -16.85 -19.87
C SER A 18 2.05 -15.62 -20.73
N ILE A 19 1.54 -15.56 -21.96
CA ILE A 19 1.36 -14.26 -22.63
C ILE A 19 0.01 -14.31 -23.32
N ASN A 20 -1.05 -14.10 -22.53
CA ASN A 20 -2.35 -13.71 -23.02
C ASN A 20 -2.65 -12.34 -22.39
N PRO A 21 -2.48 -11.23 -23.14
CA PRO A 21 -2.77 -9.91 -22.61
C PRO A 21 -4.25 -9.62 -22.84
N ARG A 22 -5.10 -10.04 -21.90
CA ARG A 22 -6.51 -9.61 -21.73
C ARG A 22 -7.11 -10.34 -20.53
N GLU A 23 -6.91 -9.76 -19.36
CA GLU A 23 -7.69 -9.81 -18.11
C GLU A 23 -6.70 -9.52 -16.96
N PRO A 24 -6.94 -8.52 -16.09
CA PRO A 24 -6.20 -8.45 -14.84
C PRO A 24 -6.49 -9.77 -14.11
N ALA A 25 -5.45 -10.50 -13.72
CA ALA A 25 -5.60 -11.68 -12.90
C ALA A 25 -6.20 -11.25 -11.55
N HIS A 26 -7.52 -11.17 -11.46
CA HIS A 26 -8.19 -10.92 -10.19
C HIS A 26 -7.85 -12.11 -9.29
N MET A 27 -7.03 -11.87 -8.27
CA MET A 27 -6.62 -12.91 -7.34
C MET A 27 -7.85 -13.32 -6.53
N ALA A 28 -8.38 -14.51 -6.78
CA ALA A 28 -9.50 -15.03 -6.01
C ALA A 28 -9.07 -15.36 -4.56
N TYR A 29 -9.97 -15.15 -3.62
CA TYR A 29 -9.83 -15.53 -2.22
C TYR A 29 -10.36 -16.96 -2.02
N THR A 30 -9.73 -17.75 -1.15
CA THR A 30 -10.29 -19.03 -0.71
C THR A 30 -11.30 -18.78 0.40
N LEU A 31 -12.53 -19.25 0.22
CA LEU A 31 -13.51 -19.35 1.29
C LEU A 31 -13.14 -20.48 2.24
N ILE A 32 -13.05 -20.18 3.53
CA ILE A 32 -12.81 -21.16 4.58
C ILE A 32 -13.85 -20.95 5.69
N LYS A 33 -14.74 -21.92 5.87
CA LYS A 33 -15.78 -21.91 6.91
C LYS A 33 -15.25 -22.47 8.22
N GLY A 34 -15.86 -22.03 9.32
CA GLY A 34 -15.42 -22.46 10.64
C GLY A 34 -16.10 -21.70 11.77
N SER A 35 -15.39 -21.62 12.89
CA SER A 35 -15.89 -20.93 14.08
C SER A 35 -14.79 -20.11 14.76
N PHE A 36 -15.18 -18.99 15.35
CA PHE A 36 -14.30 -18.12 16.12
C PHE A 36 -14.28 -18.52 17.59
N HIS A 37 -13.10 -18.47 18.18
CA HIS A 37 -12.85 -18.90 19.56
C HIS A 37 -12.12 -17.82 20.35
N ILE A 38 -12.54 -17.59 21.59
CA ILE A 38 -11.88 -16.67 22.54
C ILE A 38 -11.72 -17.29 23.93
N HIS A 39 -12.18 -18.52 24.13
CA HIS A 39 -12.23 -19.12 25.45
C HIS A 39 -11.99 -20.63 25.38
N TYR A 40 -11.21 -21.17 26.31
CA TYR A 40 -11.01 -22.63 26.49
C TYR A 40 -11.59 -23.05 27.83
N PRO A 41 -12.83 -23.57 27.90
CA PRO A 41 -13.53 -23.81 29.17
C PRO A 41 -12.80 -24.70 30.17
N HIS A 42 -11.97 -25.63 29.69
CA HIS A 42 -11.24 -26.56 30.55
C HIS A 42 -9.92 -26.00 31.08
N ILE A 43 -9.38 -24.95 30.45
CA ILE A 43 -8.07 -24.33 30.76
C ILE A 43 -8.11 -22.82 30.43
N PRO A 44 -8.99 -22.03 31.08
CA PRO A 44 -9.31 -20.67 30.64
C PRO A 44 -8.09 -19.72 30.67
N LEU A 45 -7.16 -19.91 31.61
CA LEU A 45 -5.89 -19.17 31.67
C LEU A 45 -4.90 -19.52 30.55
N SER A 46 -5.08 -20.66 29.87
CA SER A 46 -4.36 -21.00 28.63
C SER A 46 -5.18 -20.60 27.39
N GLY A 47 -6.28 -19.87 27.59
CA GLY A 47 -7.17 -19.36 26.57
C GLY A 47 -6.52 -18.31 25.66
N PRO A 48 -7.16 -18.00 24.52
CA PRO A 48 -6.80 -16.88 23.67
C PRO A 48 -6.87 -15.54 24.41
N GLU A 49 -6.08 -14.57 23.93
CA GLU A 49 -6.18 -13.15 24.32
C GLU A 49 -6.66 -12.39 23.09
N PRO A 50 -7.97 -12.18 22.92
CA PRO A 50 -8.48 -11.43 21.78
C PRO A 50 -8.02 -9.97 21.85
N ASP A 51 -7.68 -9.41 20.70
CA ASP A 51 -7.29 -8.00 20.51
C ASP A 51 -8.18 -7.35 19.42
N GLY A 52 -7.74 -6.21 18.87
CA GLY A 52 -8.49 -5.47 17.86
C GLY A 52 -8.31 -5.94 16.41
N ASP A 53 -7.42 -6.88 16.11
CA ASP A 53 -7.13 -7.27 14.72
C ASP A 53 -6.68 -8.72 14.49
N THR A 54 -6.76 -9.55 15.54
CA THR A 54 -6.45 -10.98 15.55
C THR A 54 -7.57 -11.75 16.25
N ILE A 55 -7.95 -12.90 15.70
CA ILE A 55 -8.92 -13.80 16.34
C ILE A 55 -8.51 -15.26 16.13
N LYS A 56 -8.86 -16.14 17.07
CA LYS A 56 -8.67 -17.58 16.88
C LYS A 56 -9.81 -18.19 16.07
N PHE A 57 -9.47 -19.15 15.23
CA PHE A 57 -10.39 -19.75 14.28
C PHE A 57 -10.16 -21.24 14.16
N GLN A 58 -11.23 -22.00 14.25
CA GLN A 58 -11.24 -23.43 13.97
C GLN A 58 -11.90 -23.64 12.60
N PRO A 59 -11.13 -23.94 11.54
CA PRO A 59 -11.69 -24.26 10.24
C PRO A 59 -12.45 -25.59 10.29
N ASP A 60 -13.56 -25.69 9.56
CA ASP A 60 -14.29 -26.95 9.38
C ASP A 60 -13.43 -27.97 8.62
N ASN A 61 -12.60 -27.48 7.69
CA ASN A 61 -11.60 -28.26 6.98
C ASN A 61 -10.19 -27.63 7.11
N PRO A 62 -9.33 -28.12 8.02
CA PRO A 62 -7.98 -27.62 8.21
C PRO A 62 -7.10 -27.66 6.95
N GLN A 63 -7.36 -28.59 6.03
CA GLN A 63 -6.58 -28.71 4.78
C GLN A 63 -6.70 -27.48 3.89
N LEU A 64 -7.79 -26.71 4.01
CA LEU A 64 -7.94 -25.47 3.24
C LEU A 64 -6.94 -24.40 3.69
N VAL A 65 -6.66 -24.32 4.99
CA VAL A 65 -5.64 -23.42 5.56
C VAL A 65 -4.23 -23.93 5.25
N GLU A 66 -3.98 -25.24 5.36
CA GLU A 66 -2.68 -25.86 5.06
C GLU A 66 -2.21 -25.64 3.61
N ARG A 67 -3.17 -25.50 2.68
CA ARG A 67 -2.94 -25.29 1.24
C ARG A 67 -2.90 -23.82 0.83
N LEU A 68 -3.14 -22.88 1.75
CA LEU A 68 -3.00 -21.46 1.43
C LEU A 68 -1.56 -21.14 0.98
N PRO A 69 -1.39 -20.23 0.00
CA PRO A 69 -0.08 -19.70 -0.34
C PRO A 69 0.63 -19.17 0.91
N ARG A 70 1.92 -19.47 1.06
CA ARG A 70 2.71 -19.07 2.21
C ARG A 70 4.11 -18.62 1.80
N PRO A 71 4.61 -17.51 2.35
CA PRO A 71 5.94 -17.02 2.04
C PRO A 71 7.03 -17.88 2.69
N ASN A 72 6.83 -18.29 3.95
CA ASN A 72 7.85 -19.02 4.72
C ASN A 72 7.32 -20.11 5.67
N ARG A 73 6.30 -19.80 6.48
CA ARG A 73 5.90 -20.65 7.62
C ARG A 73 4.60 -21.41 7.36
N MET A 74 4.54 -22.67 7.81
CA MET A 74 3.31 -23.47 7.82
C MET A 74 2.29 -22.89 8.81
N PRO A 75 0.98 -23.10 8.60
CA PRO A 75 0.00 -22.62 9.55
C PRO A 75 0.17 -23.30 10.90
N GLY A 76 0.11 -22.51 11.97
CA GLY A 76 0.15 -23.01 13.34
C GLY A 76 -1.25 -23.45 13.78
N PHE A 77 -1.37 -24.71 14.19
CA PHE A 77 -2.57 -25.24 14.84
C PHE A 77 -2.22 -25.67 16.28
N ASN A 78 -3.13 -25.40 17.21
CA ASN A 78 -3.08 -26.08 18.51
C ASN A 78 -3.66 -27.51 18.41
N GLN A 79 -3.62 -28.25 19.52
CA GLN A 79 -4.15 -29.62 19.57
C GLN A 79 -5.65 -29.74 19.26
N ALA A 80 -6.41 -28.65 19.39
CA ALA A 80 -7.83 -28.58 19.05
C ALA A 80 -8.08 -28.19 17.58
N GLY A 81 -7.04 -28.07 16.75
CA GLY A 81 -7.17 -27.65 15.36
C GLY A 81 -7.50 -26.17 15.18
N ILE A 82 -7.23 -25.34 16.19
CA ILE A 82 -7.47 -23.90 16.17
C ILE A 82 -6.21 -23.18 15.69
N THR A 83 -6.39 -22.24 14.75
CA THR A 83 -5.34 -21.36 14.23
C THR A 83 -5.63 -19.88 14.55
N SER A 84 -4.74 -18.98 14.13
CA SER A 84 -4.88 -17.54 14.26
C SER A 84 -5.16 -16.89 12.91
N ILE A 85 -6.12 -15.97 12.88
CA ILE A 85 -6.37 -15.06 11.76
C ILE A 85 -5.79 -13.70 12.08
N ARG A 86 -5.09 -13.09 11.12
CA ARG A 86 -4.77 -11.67 11.08
C ARG A 86 -5.76 -10.99 10.14
N PHE A 87 -6.40 -9.92 10.58
CA PHE A 87 -7.36 -9.19 9.75
C PHE A 87 -6.62 -8.48 8.62
N GLU A 88 -6.97 -8.79 7.37
CA GLU A 88 -6.46 -8.10 6.18
C GLU A 88 -6.80 -6.61 6.25
N GLY A 89 -5.80 -5.74 6.06
CA GLY A 89 -5.98 -4.29 5.96
C GLY A 89 -6.20 -3.53 7.28
N VAL A 90 -6.18 -4.21 8.43
CA VAL A 90 -6.48 -3.64 9.75
C VAL A 90 -5.23 -3.62 10.63
N ASP A 91 -4.97 -2.53 11.33
CA ASP A 91 -3.92 -2.43 12.36
C ASP A 91 -4.48 -1.69 13.58
N ALA A 92 -4.87 -2.44 14.61
CA ALA A 92 -5.51 -1.90 15.81
C ALA A 92 -4.45 -1.49 16.85
N LEU A 93 -4.82 -0.58 17.75
CA LEU A 93 -3.94 -0.21 18.87
C LEU A 93 -3.63 -1.44 19.72
N GLU A 94 -2.36 -1.59 20.12
CA GLU A 94 -1.86 -2.77 20.82
C GLU A 94 -2.46 -2.85 22.24
N THR A 95 -3.11 -3.97 22.58
CA THR A 95 -3.53 -4.26 23.97
C THR A 95 -2.37 -4.79 24.81
N HIS A 96 -1.52 -5.62 24.18
CA HIS A 96 -0.32 -6.21 24.76
C HIS A 96 0.65 -6.47 23.61
N PHE A 97 1.89 -6.02 23.77
CA PHE A 97 2.95 -6.17 22.79
C PHE A 97 4.28 -6.35 23.52
N ASP A 98 4.81 -7.57 23.48
CA ASP A 98 6.06 -7.89 24.15
C ASP A 98 7.27 -7.51 23.31
N VAL A 99 8.22 -6.85 23.97
CA VAL A 99 9.59 -6.70 23.47
C VAL A 99 10.53 -7.28 24.51
N GLU A 100 11.13 -8.42 24.18
CA GLU A 100 11.92 -9.23 25.12
C GLU A 100 11.11 -9.51 26.40
N ASP A 101 11.56 -9.01 27.57
CA ASP A 101 10.91 -9.23 28.87
C ASP A 101 10.01 -8.04 29.30
N THR A 102 9.69 -7.11 28.39
CA THR A 102 8.86 -5.94 28.68
C THR A 102 7.59 -5.95 27.83
N GLU A 103 6.43 -5.99 28.50
CA GLU A 103 5.12 -5.81 27.87
C GLU A 103 4.84 -4.31 27.67
N PHE A 104 4.45 -3.94 26.46
CA PHE A 104 3.98 -2.60 26.10
C PHE A 104 2.49 -2.66 25.73
N HIS A 105 1.81 -1.53 25.85
CA HIS A 105 0.46 -1.33 25.29
C HIS A 105 0.35 0.03 24.62
N GLN A 106 -0.73 0.26 23.88
CA GLN A 106 -0.96 1.52 23.18
C GLN A 106 -2.35 2.09 23.49
N HIS A 107 -2.38 3.20 24.23
CA HIS A 107 -3.57 3.86 24.74
C HIS A 107 -4.63 2.83 25.19
N LEU A 108 -4.31 2.09 26.25
CA LEU A 108 -5.02 0.86 26.64
C LEU A 108 -6.57 0.99 26.66
N PRO A 109 -7.19 2.08 27.17
CA PRO A 109 -8.65 2.22 27.11
C PRO A 109 -9.25 2.16 25.69
N LEU A 110 -8.55 2.70 24.68
CA LEU A 110 -9.02 2.71 23.30
C LEU A 110 -8.71 1.38 22.60
N ALA A 111 -7.58 0.75 22.90
CA ALA A 111 -7.25 -0.60 22.43
C ALA A 111 -8.30 -1.63 22.93
N LEU A 112 -8.66 -1.56 24.22
CA LEU A 112 -9.69 -2.42 24.81
C LEU A 112 -11.08 -2.11 24.26
N ALA A 113 -11.42 -0.83 24.03
CA ALA A 113 -12.68 -0.46 23.39
C ALA A 113 -12.80 -1.02 21.96
N ALA A 114 -11.71 -1.02 21.19
CA ALA A 114 -11.66 -1.63 19.87
C ALA A 114 -11.86 -3.16 19.92
N ARG A 115 -11.15 -3.85 20.83
CA ARG A 115 -11.34 -5.28 21.11
C ARG A 115 -12.80 -5.59 21.46
N ASP A 116 -13.38 -4.86 22.40
CA ASP A 116 -14.73 -5.13 22.92
C ASP A 116 -15.81 -4.85 21.85
N ALA A 117 -15.62 -3.82 21.04
CA ALA A 117 -16.47 -3.55 19.88
C ALA A 117 -16.40 -4.70 18.85
N LEU A 118 -15.21 -5.23 18.58
CA LEU A 118 -15.03 -6.39 17.70
C LEU A 118 -15.71 -7.64 18.28
N MET A 119 -15.51 -7.94 19.57
CA MET A 119 -16.13 -9.11 20.22
C MET A 119 -17.65 -9.03 20.21
N THR A 120 -18.19 -7.84 20.47
CA THR A 120 -19.64 -7.56 20.38
C THR A 120 -20.13 -7.76 18.96
N ARG A 121 -19.40 -7.25 17.96
CA ARG A 121 -19.76 -7.39 16.54
C ARG A 121 -19.69 -8.84 16.05
N ILE A 122 -18.76 -9.63 16.58
CA ILE A 122 -18.69 -11.06 16.30
C ILE A 122 -19.93 -11.78 16.86
N GLY A 123 -20.43 -11.35 18.03
CA GLY A 123 -21.62 -11.92 18.65
C GLY A 123 -21.32 -12.91 19.77
N PHE A 124 -20.21 -12.71 20.49
CA PHE A 124 -19.87 -13.51 21.68
C PHE A 124 -20.78 -13.23 22.89
N GLY A 125 -21.57 -12.15 22.85
CA GLY A 125 -22.43 -11.72 23.96
C GLY A 125 -21.61 -11.15 25.12
N ALA A 126 -22.10 -11.31 26.35
CA ALA A 126 -21.39 -10.88 27.55
C ALA A 126 -20.08 -11.68 27.73
N ILE A 127 -18.96 -10.97 27.93
CA ILE A 127 -17.64 -11.54 28.20
C ILE A 127 -17.15 -11.01 29.52
N LYS A 128 -16.63 -11.89 30.37
CA LYS A 128 -15.90 -11.54 31.59
C LYS A 128 -14.43 -11.91 31.41
N TYR A 129 -13.53 -10.96 31.66
CA TYR A 129 -12.09 -11.19 31.71
C TYR A 129 -11.64 -11.42 33.14
N PHE A 130 -10.53 -12.13 33.34
CA PHE A 130 -9.95 -12.29 34.67
C PHE A 130 -9.38 -10.98 35.20
N ASP A 131 -9.64 -10.66 36.47
CA ASP A 131 -9.06 -9.48 37.13
C ASP A 131 -7.52 -9.54 37.19
N SER A 132 -6.96 -10.75 37.33
CA SER A 132 -5.51 -10.97 37.40
C SER A 132 -4.83 -11.08 36.03
N HIS A 133 -5.61 -11.32 34.96
CA HIS A 133 -5.12 -11.52 33.59
C HIS A 133 -6.14 -10.85 32.63
N PRO A 134 -6.08 -9.51 32.48
CA PRO A 134 -7.17 -8.71 31.89
C PRO A 134 -7.41 -8.96 30.39
N TYR A 135 -6.55 -9.75 29.75
CA TYR A 135 -6.70 -10.18 28.36
C TYR A 135 -7.22 -11.62 28.24
N LYS A 136 -7.22 -12.41 29.32
CA LYS A 136 -7.75 -13.77 29.35
C LYS A 136 -9.24 -13.76 29.67
N VAL A 137 -10.02 -14.52 28.90
CA VAL A 137 -11.46 -14.69 29.09
C VAL A 137 -11.74 -15.70 30.21
N GLU A 138 -12.47 -15.27 31.23
CA GLU A 138 -12.98 -16.11 32.33
C GLU A 138 -14.30 -16.78 31.94
N THR A 139 -15.25 -16.01 31.40
CA THR A 139 -16.53 -16.53 30.90
C THR A 139 -16.98 -15.79 29.65
N VAL A 140 -17.76 -16.47 28.81
CA VAL A 140 -18.35 -15.94 27.58
C VAL A 140 -19.74 -16.52 27.39
N GLU A 141 -20.70 -15.69 27.02
CA GLU A 141 -22.11 -16.07 26.86
C GLU A 141 -22.33 -16.99 25.65
N THR A 142 -21.85 -16.59 24.47
CA THR A 142 -22.04 -17.33 23.22
C THR A 142 -20.69 -17.79 22.68
N HIS A 143 -20.36 -19.07 22.80
CA HIS A 143 -19.09 -19.61 22.32
C HIS A 143 -19.18 -21.10 21.94
N PRO A 144 -18.62 -21.53 20.80
CA PRO A 144 -17.97 -20.72 19.77
C PRO A 144 -18.99 -19.98 18.88
N VAL A 145 -18.53 -19.03 18.05
CA VAL A 145 -19.40 -18.30 17.11
C VAL A 145 -19.12 -18.76 15.68
N ARG A 146 -20.16 -19.09 14.90
CA ARG A 146 -20.03 -19.48 13.47
C ARG A 146 -19.61 -18.31 12.59
N GLY A 147 -18.75 -18.60 11.62
CA GLY A 147 -18.27 -17.63 10.66
C GLY A 147 -17.48 -18.24 9.52
N TYR A 148 -16.91 -17.36 8.70
CA TYR A 148 -16.03 -17.74 7.61
C TYR A 148 -14.99 -16.66 7.35
N ILE A 149 -13.92 -17.08 6.70
CA ILE A 149 -12.87 -16.20 6.22
C ILE A 149 -12.70 -16.29 4.72
N LEU A 150 -12.30 -15.18 4.12
CA LEU A 150 -11.83 -15.10 2.74
C LEU A 150 -10.35 -14.75 2.79
N SER A 151 -9.48 -15.70 2.44
CA SER A 151 -8.03 -15.56 2.57
C SER A 151 -7.29 -15.80 1.26
N MET A 152 -6.23 -15.03 1.00
CA MET A 152 -5.31 -15.26 -0.12
C MET A 152 -4.02 -15.97 0.31
N GLY A 153 -3.73 -16.07 1.60
CA GLY A 153 -2.46 -16.60 2.04
C GLY A 153 -2.20 -16.50 3.54
N LEU A 154 -1.03 -16.98 3.92
CA LEU A 154 -0.48 -16.87 5.27
C LEU A 154 0.54 -15.73 5.35
N ASP A 155 0.65 -15.09 6.50
CA ASP A 155 1.73 -14.17 6.80
C ASP A 155 3.06 -14.91 7.11
N THR A 156 4.12 -14.15 7.38
CA THR A 156 5.44 -14.68 7.75
C THR A 156 5.43 -15.49 9.05
N TYR A 157 4.42 -15.32 9.90
CA TYR A 157 4.23 -16.05 11.15
C TYR A 157 3.30 -17.26 11.00
N GLY A 158 2.77 -17.52 9.80
CA GLY A 158 1.87 -18.63 9.52
C GLY A 158 0.42 -18.36 9.95
N ARG A 159 0.03 -17.11 10.20
CA ARG A 159 -1.37 -16.72 10.46
C ARG A 159 -2.09 -16.54 9.13
N SER A 160 -3.37 -16.93 9.07
CA SER A 160 -4.18 -16.66 7.89
C SER A 160 -4.47 -15.16 7.81
N VAL A 161 -4.08 -14.49 6.72
CA VAL A 161 -4.48 -13.10 6.49
C VAL A 161 -5.81 -13.11 5.74
N ALA A 162 -6.84 -12.49 6.32
CA ALA A 162 -8.18 -12.66 5.77
C ALA A 162 -9.16 -11.51 6.02
N PHE A 163 -10.16 -11.43 5.16
CA PHE A 163 -11.44 -10.79 5.46
C PHE A 163 -12.32 -11.74 6.26
N VAL A 164 -12.92 -11.23 7.34
CA VAL A 164 -13.59 -12.03 8.36
C VAL A 164 -15.07 -11.69 8.42
N TYR A 165 -15.92 -12.72 8.49
CA TYR A 165 -17.37 -12.60 8.48
C TYR A 165 -18.01 -13.55 9.50
N THR A 166 -19.10 -13.12 10.11
CA THR A 166 -19.94 -13.96 10.97
C THR A 166 -21.04 -14.64 10.17
N GLY A 167 -21.59 -15.72 10.71
CA GLY A 167 -22.65 -16.49 10.06
C GLY A 167 -22.15 -17.43 8.96
N GLU A 168 -23.03 -17.71 8.00
CA GLU A 168 -22.77 -18.71 6.95
C GLU A 168 -22.67 -18.05 5.57
N HIS A 169 -21.78 -18.58 4.74
CA HIS A 169 -21.67 -18.21 3.33
C HIS A 169 -22.39 -19.25 2.44
N PRO A 170 -23.16 -18.86 1.42
CA PRO A 170 -23.95 -19.80 0.60
C PRO A 170 -23.08 -20.75 -0.23
N SER A 171 -21.89 -20.31 -0.66
CA SER A 171 -20.96 -21.17 -1.42
C SER A 171 -20.37 -22.31 -0.59
N ILE A 172 -19.91 -23.35 -1.28
CA ILE A 172 -19.25 -24.52 -0.70
C ILE A 172 -17.90 -24.11 -0.09
N ASP A 173 -17.54 -24.71 1.05
CA ASP A 173 -16.25 -24.49 1.69
C ASP A 173 -15.07 -24.81 0.74
N GLY A 174 -14.05 -23.94 0.68
CA GLY A 174 -12.95 -24.01 -0.28
C GLY A 174 -13.21 -23.36 -1.64
N SER A 175 -14.40 -22.78 -1.87
CA SER A 175 -14.70 -22.05 -3.10
C SER A 175 -13.74 -20.87 -3.34
N ARG A 176 -13.46 -20.58 -4.61
CA ARG A 176 -12.69 -19.40 -5.03
C ARG A 176 -13.65 -18.23 -5.25
N ILE A 177 -13.50 -17.19 -4.43
CA ILE A 177 -14.38 -16.02 -4.40
C ILE A 177 -13.61 -14.82 -4.95
N PHE A 178 -14.18 -14.16 -5.96
CA PHE A 178 -13.67 -12.88 -6.43
C PHE A 178 -14.27 -11.77 -5.56
N MET A 179 -13.42 -11.17 -4.74
CA MET A 179 -13.85 -10.13 -3.82
C MET A 179 -14.21 -8.86 -4.57
N GLN A 180 -15.37 -8.28 -4.23
CA GLN A 180 -15.82 -6.97 -4.71
C GLN A 180 -15.95 -6.01 -3.54
N PRO A 181 -15.85 -4.68 -3.77
CA PRO A 181 -15.96 -3.68 -2.72
C PRO A 181 -17.19 -3.84 -1.81
N HIS A 182 -18.37 -4.06 -2.39
CA HIS A 182 -19.62 -4.19 -1.62
C HIS A 182 -19.63 -5.40 -0.65
N MET A 183 -18.79 -6.42 -0.89
CA MET A 183 -18.68 -7.56 0.01
C MET A 183 -17.94 -7.16 1.29
N LEU A 184 -16.97 -6.24 1.18
CA LEU A 184 -16.20 -5.73 2.33
C LEU A 184 -17.07 -4.98 3.32
N ASP A 185 -18.11 -4.27 2.87
CA ASP A 185 -18.99 -3.48 3.74
C ASP A 185 -19.60 -4.29 4.90
N THR A 186 -19.75 -5.60 4.70
CA THR A 186 -20.29 -6.52 5.72
C THR A 186 -19.22 -7.24 6.54
N SER A 187 -17.95 -7.09 6.19
CA SER A 187 -16.82 -7.71 6.89
C SER A 187 -16.54 -7.03 8.23
N LEU A 188 -15.98 -7.80 9.16
CA LEU A 188 -15.49 -7.26 10.43
C LEU A 188 -14.32 -6.29 10.21
N ASN A 189 -13.52 -6.50 9.17
CA ASN A 189 -12.41 -5.62 8.80
C ASN A 189 -12.90 -4.21 8.48
N ALA A 190 -13.89 -4.09 7.60
CA ALA A 190 -14.47 -2.80 7.24
C ALA A 190 -15.18 -2.15 8.44
N PHE A 191 -15.84 -2.94 9.29
CA PHE A 191 -16.40 -2.43 10.55
C PHE A 191 -15.33 -1.76 11.42
N MET A 192 -14.18 -2.41 11.65
CA MET A 192 -13.10 -1.86 12.47
C MET A 192 -12.56 -0.54 11.91
N LEU A 193 -12.39 -0.45 10.58
CA LEU A 193 -11.89 0.77 9.93
C LEU A 193 -12.94 1.89 9.92
N HIS A 194 -14.18 1.57 9.55
CA HIS A 194 -15.27 2.54 9.43
C HIS A 194 -15.67 3.17 10.78
N GLN A 195 -15.57 2.41 11.88
CA GLN A 195 -15.88 2.92 13.22
C GLN A 195 -14.69 3.61 13.89
N GLY A 196 -13.51 3.67 13.25
CA GLY A 196 -12.31 4.27 13.83
C GLY A 196 -11.73 3.44 14.98
N HIS A 197 -11.86 2.11 14.92
CA HIS A 197 -11.25 1.20 15.88
C HIS A 197 -9.85 0.71 15.47
N ALA A 198 -9.47 0.91 14.20
CA ALA A 198 -8.15 0.54 13.69
C ALA A 198 -7.64 1.52 12.62
N TYR A 199 -6.32 1.57 12.45
CA TYR A 199 -5.68 2.17 11.29
C TYR A 199 -5.81 1.25 10.06
N GLY A 200 -5.80 1.83 8.87
CA GLY A 200 -5.60 1.07 7.63
C GLY A 200 -4.13 0.66 7.48
N ALA A 201 -3.87 -0.61 7.22
CA ALA A 201 -2.53 -1.12 6.91
C ALA A 201 -2.58 -2.04 5.69
N PHE A 202 -2.41 -1.45 4.51
CA PHE A 202 -2.65 -2.15 3.25
C PHE A 202 -1.36 -2.71 2.65
N TYR A 203 -1.30 -4.02 2.48
CA TYR A 203 -0.18 -4.69 1.84
C TYR A 203 -0.34 -4.74 0.32
N LEU A 204 0.79 -4.91 -0.38
CA LEU A 204 0.82 -4.96 -1.84
C LEU A 204 -0.10 -6.05 -2.42
N GLY A 205 -0.26 -7.17 -1.72
CA GLY A 205 -1.13 -8.28 -2.12
C GLY A 205 -2.62 -7.95 -2.10
N LEU A 206 -3.06 -6.97 -1.32
CA LEU A 206 -4.47 -6.55 -1.27
C LEU A 206 -4.86 -5.84 -2.59
N PRO A 207 -5.88 -6.29 -3.33
CA PRO A 207 -6.22 -5.71 -4.63
C PRO A 207 -6.46 -4.19 -4.57
N PRO A 208 -5.98 -3.41 -5.56
CA PRO A 208 -6.07 -1.94 -5.54
C PRO A 208 -7.48 -1.40 -5.32
N GLU A 209 -8.49 -2.02 -5.93
CA GLU A 209 -9.90 -1.62 -5.80
C GLU A 209 -10.44 -1.81 -4.37
N LEU A 210 -10.02 -2.88 -3.69
CA LEU A 210 -10.36 -3.16 -2.30
C LEU A 210 -9.59 -2.24 -1.34
N ARG A 211 -8.30 -1.95 -1.64
CA ARG A 211 -7.52 -0.94 -0.90
C ARG A 211 -8.19 0.42 -0.95
N GLU A 212 -8.59 0.88 -2.13
CA GLU A 212 -9.24 2.19 -2.27
C GLU A 212 -10.60 2.24 -1.56
N HIS A 213 -11.35 1.16 -1.58
CA HIS A 213 -12.59 1.08 -0.82
C HIS A 213 -12.35 1.19 0.69
N LEU A 214 -11.41 0.43 1.26
CA LEU A 214 -11.09 0.51 2.70
C LEU A 214 -10.43 1.85 3.08
N ARG A 215 -9.59 2.42 2.20
CA ARG A 215 -9.01 3.76 2.38
C ARG A 215 -10.08 4.81 2.57
N ARG A 216 -11.14 4.78 1.75
CA ARG A 216 -12.29 5.69 1.90
C ARG A 216 -12.98 5.50 3.24
N SER A 217 -13.12 4.28 3.74
CA SER A 217 -13.68 4.01 5.07
C SER A 217 -12.82 4.58 6.21
N VAL A 218 -11.49 4.47 6.11
CA VAL A 218 -10.56 5.07 7.09
C VAL A 218 -10.65 6.59 7.08
N ARG A 219 -10.63 7.21 5.88
CA ARG A 219 -10.77 8.66 5.72
C ARG A 219 -12.11 9.15 6.29
N HIS A 220 -13.20 8.44 6.01
CA HIS A 220 -14.50 8.74 6.60
C HIS A 220 -14.44 8.75 8.13
N ALA A 221 -13.89 7.70 8.76
CA ALA A 221 -13.78 7.61 10.21
C ALA A 221 -12.92 8.75 10.79
N ARG A 222 -11.82 9.10 10.12
CA ARG A 222 -10.93 10.19 10.54
C ARG A 222 -11.61 11.56 10.43
N ASP A 223 -12.20 11.86 9.28
CA ASP A 223 -12.81 13.17 9.01
C ASP A 223 -14.04 13.42 9.92
N ASN A 224 -14.75 12.34 10.28
CA ASN A 224 -15.87 12.39 11.22
C ASN A 224 -15.48 12.15 12.68
N ARG A 225 -14.18 12.04 12.99
CA ARG A 225 -13.65 11.87 14.35
C ARG A 225 -14.26 10.67 15.10
N LEU A 226 -14.45 9.55 14.40
CA LEU A 226 -15.02 8.32 14.97
C LEU A 226 -13.95 7.51 15.72
N GLY A 227 -14.37 6.78 16.76
CA GLY A 227 -13.48 5.91 17.55
C GLY A 227 -12.26 6.66 18.10
N PHE A 228 -11.06 6.11 17.92
CA PHE A 228 -9.84 6.78 18.41
C PHE A 228 -9.52 8.07 17.65
N TRP A 229 -10.05 8.29 16.44
CA TRP A 229 -9.81 9.52 15.67
C TRP A 229 -10.35 10.78 16.36
N ALA A 230 -11.26 10.62 17.32
CA ALA A 230 -11.67 11.73 18.19
C ALA A 230 -10.52 12.33 18.99
N GLN A 231 -9.51 11.52 19.32
CA GLN A 231 -8.39 11.86 20.20
C GLN A 231 -7.04 11.78 19.50
N ALA A 232 -6.98 11.19 18.30
CA ALA A 232 -5.76 11.05 17.53
C ALA A 232 -5.12 12.42 17.22
N PRO A 233 -3.78 12.54 17.36
CA PRO A 233 -3.06 13.72 16.93
C PRO A 233 -3.23 13.99 15.44
N SER A 234 -3.25 15.27 15.05
CA SER A 234 -3.22 15.65 13.64
C SER A 234 -1.86 15.31 13.02
N MET A 235 -1.85 14.90 11.75
CA MET A 235 -0.61 14.68 11.00
C MET A 235 0.26 15.94 10.91
N SER A 236 -0.35 17.12 10.87
CA SER A 236 0.37 18.40 10.75
C SER A 236 1.14 18.77 12.04
N THR A 237 0.58 18.45 13.20
CA THR A 237 1.19 18.73 14.51
C THR A 237 2.09 17.61 14.98
N GLY A 238 1.76 16.36 14.63
CA GLY A 238 2.43 15.18 15.16
C GLY A 238 2.07 14.92 16.63
N ILE A 239 2.87 14.07 17.27
CA ILE A 239 2.76 13.63 18.65
C ILE A 239 4.09 13.86 19.39
N THR A 240 4.02 14.24 20.66
CA THR A 240 5.18 14.28 21.54
C THR A 240 5.25 13.00 22.36
N LEU A 241 6.38 12.31 22.27
CA LEU A 241 6.67 11.04 22.95
C LEU A 241 7.96 11.20 23.75
N ASP A 242 7.82 11.58 25.02
CA ASP A 242 8.91 11.72 25.97
C ASP A 242 9.00 10.46 26.85
N GLY A 243 9.61 9.41 26.29
CA GLY A 243 9.78 8.12 26.95
C GLY A 243 8.59 7.15 26.85
N VAL A 244 8.72 6.04 27.57
CA VAL A 244 7.80 4.88 27.49
C VAL A 244 6.38 5.24 27.90
N ASP A 245 6.20 6.01 28.98
CA ASP A 245 4.85 6.38 29.44
C ASP A 245 4.09 7.20 28.40
N ALA A 246 4.76 8.14 27.72
CA ALA A 246 4.16 8.91 26.63
C ALA A 246 3.84 8.02 25.42
N LEU A 247 4.71 7.07 25.08
CA LEU A 247 4.46 6.08 24.03
C LEU A 247 3.23 5.22 24.34
N GLN A 248 3.13 4.71 25.57
CA GLN A 248 2.05 3.84 26.00
C GLN A 248 0.68 4.52 26.04
N ASN A 249 0.66 5.84 26.20
CA ASN A 249 -0.57 6.65 26.13
C ASN A 249 -0.78 7.29 24.74
N GLY A 250 0.12 7.06 23.79
CA GLY A 250 0.09 7.67 22.47
C GLY A 250 -0.88 6.98 21.52
N ILE A 251 -1.58 7.78 20.70
CA ILE A 251 -2.39 7.29 19.58
C ILE A 251 -1.58 7.55 18.30
N LEU A 252 -0.99 6.49 17.75
CA LEU A 252 -0.19 6.52 16.53
C LEU A 252 -0.35 5.20 15.79
N TRP A 253 0.16 5.12 14.57
CA TRP A 253 0.08 3.90 13.78
C TRP A 253 0.78 2.71 14.49
N PRO A 254 0.10 1.56 14.72
CA PRO A 254 0.67 0.46 15.50
C PRO A 254 1.92 -0.16 14.87
N LYS A 255 2.00 -0.23 13.52
CA LYS A 255 3.25 -0.62 12.84
C LYS A 255 4.44 0.26 13.23
N LEU A 256 4.24 1.56 13.44
CA LEU A 256 5.27 2.47 13.93
C LEU A 256 5.51 2.31 15.44
N PHE A 257 4.45 2.14 16.24
CA PHE A 257 4.57 1.84 17.68
C PHE A 257 5.50 0.64 17.93
N ARG A 258 5.35 -0.43 17.15
CA ARG A 258 6.21 -1.64 17.19
C ARG A 258 7.67 -1.41 16.77
N ARG A 259 8.04 -0.21 16.32
CA ARG A 259 9.44 0.23 16.11
C ARG A 259 9.93 1.14 17.22
N ILE A 260 9.06 1.98 17.77
CA ILE A 260 9.42 2.92 18.83
C ILE A 260 9.58 2.19 20.18
N ALA A 261 8.74 1.20 20.48
CA ALA A 261 8.86 0.41 21.71
C ALA A 261 10.24 -0.23 21.90
N PRO A 262 10.77 -1.04 20.96
CA PRO A 262 12.14 -1.57 21.07
C PRO A 262 13.22 -0.47 21.04
N TYR A 263 12.98 0.64 20.33
CA TYR A 263 13.92 1.77 20.31
C TYR A 263 14.06 2.44 21.68
N PHE A 264 12.94 2.69 22.38
CA PHE A 264 12.97 3.22 23.75
C PHE A 264 13.49 2.19 24.75
N GLN A 265 13.15 0.91 24.59
CA GLN A 265 13.70 -0.16 25.45
C GLN A 265 15.23 -0.27 25.31
N ALA A 266 15.79 -0.02 24.13
CA ALA A 266 17.23 0.03 23.91
C ALA A 266 17.93 1.25 24.57
N GLY A 267 17.20 2.09 25.33
CA GLY A 267 17.74 3.18 26.13
C GLY A 267 17.75 4.54 25.44
N HIS A 268 17.16 4.66 24.25
CA HIS A 268 17.02 5.94 23.57
C HIS A 268 15.93 6.80 24.24
N THR A 269 16.27 8.05 24.56
CA THR A 269 15.37 9.00 25.26
C THR A 269 14.69 10.00 24.33
N ASN A 270 15.08 10.04 23.06
CA ASN A 270 14.55 10.94 22.04
C ASN A 270 14.71 10.34 20.63
N PHE A 271 14.23 11.00 19.59
CA PHE A 271 14.23 10.52 18.21
C PHE A 271 15.45 10.94 17.37
N ASP A 272 16.45 11.62 17.94
CA ASP A 272 17.57 12.15 17.15
C ASP A 272 18.39 11.04 16.47
N ALA A 273 18.42 9.84 17.06
CA ALA A 273 19.07 8.66 16.49
C ALA A 273 18.12 7.72 15.74
N PHE A 274 16.81 8.03 15.70
CA PHE A 274 15.78 7.08 15.25
C PHE A 274 15.88 6.75 13.77
N ASP A 275 16.10 7.75 12.90
CA ASP A 275 16.28 7.52 11.45
C ASP A 275 17.49 6.59 11.18
N ALA A 276 18.64 6.88 11.80
CA ALA A 276 19.83 6.04 11.67
C ALA A 276 19.60 4.63 12.22
N TRP A 277 18.87 4.50 13.33
CA TRP A 277 18.55 3.22 13.96
C TRP A 277 17.61 2.35 13.11
N LEU A 278 16.62 2.95 12.43
CA LEU A 278 15.75 2.26 11.48
C LEU A 278 16.58 1.69 10.32
N ARG A 279 17.43 2.51 9.71
CA ARG A 279 18.24 2.15 8.53
C ARG A 279 19.29 1.06 8.79
N GLN A 280 19.65 0.80 10.04
CA GLN A 280 20.58 -0.29 10.40
C GLN A 280 19.99 -1.68 10.16
N ASP A 281 18.66 -1.82 10.15
CA ASP A 281 17.98 -3.08 9.84
C ASP A 281 16.80 -2.80 8.89
N THR A 282 17.13 -2.73 7.61
CA THR A 282 16.18 -2.42 6.53
C THR A 282 15.09 -3.47 6.32
N ARG A 283 15.21 -4.62 6.98
CA ARG A 283 14.23 -5.70 6.91
C ARG A 283 13.26 -5.65 8.07
N ASN A 284 13.76 -5.59 9.30
CA ASN A 284 12.90 -5.73 10.48
C ASN A 284 12.48 -4.38 11.08
N ARG A 285 13.18 -3.29 10.76
CA ARG A 285 12.90 -1.96 11.34
C ARG A 285 12.33 -0.98 10.34
N ASP A 286 12.80 -1.01 9.10
CA ASP A 286 12.53 0.03 8.10
C ASP A 286 11.77 -0.52 6.88
N ASP A 287 10.53 -0.94 7.13
CA ASP A 287 9.68 -1.62 6.15
C ASP A 287 9.62 -0.90 4.80
N ARG A 288 9.66 -1.66 3.70
CA ARG A 288 9.50 -1.11 2.35
C ARG A 288 8.06 -0.68 2.11
N LEU A 289 7.89 0.48 1.50
CA LEU A 289 6.59 1.09 1.22
C LEU A 289 6.54 1.55 -0.24
N LEU A 290 5.37 1.43 -0.87
CA LEU A 290 5.01 2.26 -2.02
C LEU A 290 4.37 3.54 -1.47
N LEU A 291 5.02 4.67 -1.72
CA LEU A 291 4.58 5.98 -1.27
C LEU A 291 3.47 6.54 -2.17
N PRO A 292 2.72 7.57 -1.73
CA PRO A 292 1.70 8.21 -2.57
C PRO A 292 2.28 8.87 -3.83
N THR A 293 3.59 9.15 -3.84
CA THR A 293 4.34 9.62 -5.01
C THR A 293 4.59 8.53 -6.06
N MET A 294 4.11 7.30 -5.82
CA MET A 294 4.34 6.10 -6.64
C MET A 294 5.79 5.61 -6.64
N GLU A 295 6.63 6.19 -5.79
CA GLU A 295 8.00 5.76 -5.56
C GLU A 295 8.04 4.65 -4.50
N VAL A 296 8.99 3.73 -4.66
CA VAL A 296 9.34 2.82 -3.59
C VAL A 296 10.23 3.57 -2.62
N GLY A 297 9.81 3.64 -1.36
CA GLY A 297 10.59 4.13 -0.24
C GLY A 297 10.51 3.16 0.94
N ASN A 298 10.78 3.67 2.13
CA ASN A 298 10.76 2.91 3.36
C ASN A 298 10.02 3.65 4.49
N LEU A 299 9.87 2.99 5.64
CA LEU A 299 9.20 3.55 6.81
C LEU A 299 9.79 4.90 7.25
N HIS A 300 11.11 5.06 7.20
CA HIS A 300 11.77 6.33 7.54
C HIS A 300 11.34 7.50 6.65
N ASP A 301 10.98 7.26 5.38
CA ASP A 301 10.59 8.32 4.44
C ASP A 301 9.24 8.95 4.79
N MET A 302 8.40 8.17 5.49
CA MET A 302 7.10 8.63 5.98
C MET A 302 7.23 9.43 7.28
N ILE A 303 8.40 9.48 7.92
CA ILE A 303 8.53 10.00 9.29
C ILE A 303 9.39 11.27 9.30
N ARG A 304 8.98 12.22 10.15
CA ARG A 304 9.88 13.28 10.63
C ARG A 304 9.86 13.20 12.14
N ALA A 305 10.99 12.82 12.72
CA ALA A 305 11.15 12.67 14.16
C ALA A 305 12.40 13.43 14.60
N GLN A 306 12.26 14.27 15.63
CA GLN A 306 13.33 15.11 16.16
C GLN A 306 13.04 15.44 17.62
N GLY A 307 14.05 15.35 18.49
CA GLY A 307 13.84 15.47 19.93
C GLY A 307 12.76 14.49 20.37
N THR A 308 11.73 14.95 21.07
CA THR A 308 10.61 14.12 21.52
C THR A 308 9.41 14.17 20.58
N THR A 309 9.49 14.86 19.43
CA THR A 309 8.35 15.02 18.52
C THR A 309 8.46 14.09 17.32
N LEU A 310 7.33 13.48 16.94
CA LEU A 310 7.19 12.65 15.76
C LEU A 310 5.97 13.07 14.94
N ARG A 311 6.12 13.20 13.62
CA ARG A 311 5.00 13.41 12.68
C ARG A 311 5.11 12.48 11.48
N LEU A 312 3.96 12.14 10.91
CA LEU A 312 3.85 11.41 9.66
C LEU A 312 3.73 12.39 8.48
N MET A 313 4.48 12.13 7.41
CA MET A 313 4.44 12.87 6.15
C MET A 313 3.30 12.42 5.25
N PHE A 314 2.87 11.17 5.40
CA PHE A 314 1.74 10.57 4.68
C PHE A 314 0.85 9.83 5.67
N ALA A 315 -0.44 9.75 5.37
CA ALA A 315 -1.35 8.94 6.18
C ALA A 315 -1.03 7.44 6.00
N PRO A 316 -1.17 6.60 7.05
CA PRO A 316 -0.94 5.16 6.94
C PRO A 316 -1.77 4.48 5.85
N GLU A 317 -3.00 4.94 5.61
CA GLU A 317 -3.88 4.41 4.57
C GLU A 317 -3.48 4.85 3.14
N ASP A 318 -2.61 5.84 2.98
CA ASP A 318 -2.15 6.34 1.67
C ASP A 318 -0.89 5.62 1.17
N VAL A 319 -0.15 4.94 2.04
CA VAL A 319 0.98 4.09 1.66
C VAL A 319 0.54 2.64 1.44
N VAL A 320 1.35 1.88 0.70
CA VAL A 320 1.16 0.42 0.56
C VAL A 320 2.40 -0.31 1.05
N ILE A 321 2.23 -1.21 2.01
CA ILE A 321 3.32 -1.99 2.59
C ILE A 321 3.77 -3.05 1.58
N VAL A 322 5.06 -3.08 1.28
CA VAL A 322 5.66 -4.03 0.35
C VAL A 322 6.28 -5.18 1.17
N PRO A 323 5.76 -6.42 1.06
CA PRO A 323 6.32 -7.58 1.77
C PRO A 323 7.80 -7.78 1.47
N ASP A 324 8.61 -8.21 2.44
CA ASP A 324 10.06 -8.41 2.29
C ASP A 324 10.44 -9.42 1.18
N ASP A 325 9.61 -10.44 0.99
CA ASP A 325 9.76 -11.47 -0.02
C ASP A 325 9.28 -11.02 -1.40
N TYR A 326 8.60 -9.87 -1.48
CA TYR A 326 8.28 -9.26 -2.76
C TYR A 326 9.57 -8.81 -3.43
N ILE A 327 9.94 -9.52 -4.48
CA ILE A 327 10.91 -9.03 -5.45
C ILE A 327 10.15 -8.00 -6.25
N LEU A 328 10.38 -6.71 -5.94
CA LEU A 328 10.05 -5.64 -6.86
C LEU A 328 10.60 -6.10 -8.20
N PRO A 329 9.77 -6.25 -9.25
CA PRO A 329 10.30 -6.57 -10.56
C PRO A 329 11.42 -5.57 -10.76
N ALA A 330 12.65 -6.08 -10.88
CA ALA A 330 13.75 -5.23 -11.25
C ALA A 330 13.20 -4.48 -12.44
N THR A 331 13.11 -3.17 -12.34
CA THR A 331 12.82 -2.37 -13.50
C THR A 331 13.85 -2.87 -14.50
N VAL A 332 13.41 -3.65 -15.50
CA VAL A 332 14.29 -4.08 -16.58
C VAL A 332 14.71 -2.75 -17.15
N GLY A 333 15.90 -2.28 -16.78
CA GLY A 333 16.29 -0.88 -16.67
C GLY A 333 15.55 0.07 -17.59
N GLY A 334 14.31 0.38 -17.25
CA GLY A 334 13.71 1.66 -17.50
C GLY A 334 13.91 2.36 -16.17
N VAL A 335 15.09 2.87 -15.86
CA VAL A 335 15.43 4.21 -16.35
C VAL A 335 14.27 4.72 -17.22
N LEU A 336 13.19 5.23 -16.60
CA LEU A 336 12.58 6.41 -17.19
C LEU A 336 13.80 7.26 -17.52
N PRO A 337 14.14 7.47 -18.82
CA PRO A 337 15.40 8.11 -19.19
C PRO A 337 15.53 9.30 -18.26
N SER A 338 16.52 9.27 -17.37
CA SER A 338 16.72 10.38 -16.45
C SER A 338 16.79 11.58 -17.37
N ARG A 339 15.78 12.47 -17.29
CA ARG A 339 15.61 13.54 -18.28
C ARG A 339 16.99 14.13 -18.53
N PRO A 340 17.49 14.11 -19.78
CA PRO A 340 18.87 14.44 -20.06
C PRO A 340 19.26 15.74 -19.35
N ARG A 341 20.29 15.68 -18.49
CA ARG A 341 20.81 16.90 -17.85
C ARG A 341 21.73 17.59 -18.84
N HIS A 342 21.13 18.27 -19.80
CA HIS A 342 21.87 19.06 -20.76
C HIS A 342 22.32 20.40 -20.14
N PRO A 343 23.56 20.86 -20.37
CA PRO A 343 24.08 22.11 -19.79
C PRO A 343 23.27 23.36 -20.11
N SER A 344 22.49 23.35 -21.20
CA SER A 344 21.62 24.47 -21.59
C SER A 344 20.47 24.72 -20.61
N GLY A 345 20.08 23.73 -19.79
CA GLY A 345 18.96 23.85 -18.86
C GLY A 345 17.58 24.00 -19.52
N VAL A 346 17.48 23.81 -20.85
CA VAL A 346 16.19 23.87 -21.56
C VAL A 346 15.37 22.60 -21.32
N ARG A 347 14.07 22.76 -21.06
CA ARG A 347 13.15 21.66 -20.72
C ARG A 347 11.83 21.77 -21.46
N ILE A 348 11.26 20.65 -21.86
CA ILE A 348 9.89 20.57 -22.39
C ILE A 348 8.93 20.60 -21.21
N ILE A 349 8.06 21.60 -21.07
CA ILE A 349 7.17 21.69 -19.90
C ILE A 349 5.72 21.36 -20.20
N CYS A 350 5.27 21.55 -21.44
CA CYS A 350 3.96 21.12 -21.90
C CYS A 350 3.91 20.99 -23.42
N ALA A 351 2.89 20.29 -23.93
CA ALA A 351 2.57 20.23 -25.35
C ALA A 351 1.06 20.23 -25.57
N LEU A 352 0.60 20.92 -26.62
CA LEU A 352 -0.76 20.78 -27.14
C LEU A 352 -0.74 19.67 -28.19
N VAL A 353 -1.06 18.46 -27.75
CA VAL A 353 -1.03 17.23 -28.57
C VAL A 353 -2.32 17.10 -29.39
N ASN A 354 -3.48 17.39 -28.79
CA ASN A 354 -4.79 17.23 -29.41
C ASN A 354 -5.51 18.60 -29.54
N PRO A 355 -5.18 19.44 -30.55
CA PRO A 355 -5.79 20.76 -30.73
C PRO A 355 -7.27 20.67 -31.17
N ILE A 356 -8.07 21.70 -30.86
CA ILE A 356 -9.49 21.77 -31.28
C ILE A 356 -9.58 22.12 -32.78
N GLU A 357 -8.60 22.84 -33.31
CA GLU A 357 -8.55 23.28 -34.69
C GLU A 357 -8.45 22.09 -35.67
N ARG A 358 -9.08 22.22 -36.84
CA ARG A 358 -9.05 21.22 -37.91
C ARG A 358 -8.53 21.82 -39.22
N PRO A 359 -7.60 21.14 -39.93
CA PRO A 359 -6.97 19.86 -39.57
C PRO A 359 -6.08 19.99 -38.32
N GLU A 360 -5.97 18.92 -37.51
CA GLU A 360 -5.15 18.92 -36.28
C GLU A 360 -3.68 19.24 -36.59
N HIS A 361 -3.18 18.68 -37.69
CA HIS A 361 -1.82 18.90 -38.16
C HIS A 361 -1.53 20.38 -38.43
N GLY A 362 -0.46 20.89 -37.82
CA GLY A 362 -0.05 22.29 -37.93
C GLY A 362 -0.56 23.20 -36.80
N ASN A 363 -1.43 22.69 -35.93
CA ASN A 363 -1.92 23.41 -34.74
C ASN A 363 -1.35 22.85 -33.42
N GLU A 364 -0.57 21.78 -33.51
CA GLU A 364 0.13 21.17 -32.38
C GLU A 364 1.29 22.08 -31.93
N THR A 365 1.58 22.11 -30.63
CA THR A 365 2.63 22.98 -30.10
C THR A 365 3.42 22.33 -28.97
N VAL A 366 4.68 22.72 -28.81
CA VAL A 366 5.55 22.33 -27.69
C VAL A 366 6.03 23.58 -26.98
N THR A 367 5.98 23.61 -25.65
CA THR A 367 6.47 24.74 -24.85
C THR A 367 7.77 24.36 -24.15
N LEU A 368 8.80 25.16 -24.39
CA LEU A 368 10.13 25.01 -23.82
C LEU A 368 10.34 26.04 -22.71
N LEU A 369 10.95 25.63 -21.59
CA LEU A 369 11.41 26.47 -20.49
C LEU A 369 12.93 26.54 -20.50
N ASN A 370 13.50 27.73 -20.34
CA ASN A 370 14.92 27.88 -20.01
C ASN A 370 15.09 27.93 -18.49
N ALA A 371 15.46 26.81 -17.87
CA ALA A 371 15.70 26.71 -16.42
C ALA A 371 17.15 27.07 -16.02
N SER A 372 17.97 27.56 -16.96
CA SER A 372 19.34 27.99 -16.67
C SER A 372 19.39 29.45 -16.18
N ASN A 373 20.59 29.91 -15.81
CA ASN A 373 20.83 31.30 -15.41
C ASN A 373 21.32 32.20 -16.56
N GLN A 374 21.37 31.69 -17.80
CA GLN A 374 21.77 32.40 -19.02
C GLN A 374 20.63 32.39 -20.04
N ASP A 375 20.66 33.32 -20.99
CA ASP A 375 19.75 33.28 -22.14
C ASP A 375 20.24 32.21 -23.13
N VAL A 376 19.31 31.49 -23.76
CA VAL A 376 19.63 30.38 -24.68
C VAL A 376 19.15 30.71 -26.09
N ASP A 377 20.06 30.65 -27.06
CA ASP A 377 19.76 30.72 -28.49
C ASP A 377 19.51 29.31 -29.04
N LEU A 378 18.35 29.11 -29.67
CA LEU A 378 17.90 27.84 -30.25
C LEU A 378 18.29 27.70 -31.72
N THR A 379 19.10 28.59 -32.28
CA THR A 379 19.53 28.50 -33.68
C THR A 379 20.19 27.15 -33.96
N GLY A 380 19.64 26.39 -34.90
CA GLY A 380 20.12 25.06 -35.30
C GLY A 380 19.61 23.91 -34.43
N TRP A 381 18.82 24.18 -33.40
CA TRP A 381 18.17 23.15 -32.59
C TRP A 381 17.02 22.50 -33.35
N GLN A 382 16.57 21.34 -32.89
CA GLN A 382 15.44 20.63 -33.48
C GLN A 382 14.44 20.15 -32.43
N VAL A 383 13.17 20.06 -32.82
CA VAL A 383 12.16 19.25 -32.13
C VAL A 383 11.90 18.02 -33.00
N ALA A 384 11.86 16.84 -32.40
CA ALA A 384 11.67 15.58 -33.10
C ALA A 384 10.65 14.68 -32.37
N ASP A 385 9.96 13.85 -33.16
CA ASP A 385 9.19 12.71 -32.69
C ASP A 385 9.82 11.39 -33.19
N ALA A 386 9.11 10.27 -33.08
CA ALA A 386 9.60 8.98 -33.55
C ALA A 386 9.69 8.84 -35.09
N LYS A 387 9.13 9.78 -35.86
CA LYS A 387 8.91 9.71 -37.31
C LYS A 387 9.55 10.86 -38.10
N GLY A 388 9.90 11.97 -37.46
CA GLY A 388 10.46 13.16 -38.12
C GLY A 388 10.99 14.21 -37.14
N SER A 389 11.63 15.24 -37.70
CA SER A 389 12.14 16.39 -36.95
C SER A 389 11.89 17.70 -37.69
N GLN A 390 11.88 18.79 -36.94
CA GLN A 390 11.82 20.16 -37.46
C GLN A 390 12.87 21.03 -36.78
N THR A 391 13.52 21.90 -37.55
CA THR A 391 14.42 22.91 -36.99
C THR A 391 13.62 23.99 -36.27
N ILE A 392 14.13 24.43 -35.12
CA ILE A 392 13.60 25.55 -34.35
C ILE A 392 14.65 26.67 -34.29
N SER A 393 14.20 27.88 -33.97
CA SER A 393 15.04 29.06 -33.82
C SER A 393 14.41 30.05 -32.87
N GLY A 394 15.20 30.99 -32.36
CA GLY A 394 14.74 32.02 -31.42
C GLY A 394 15.55 31.99 -30.14
N GLN A 395 15.28 32.94 -29.26
CA GLN A 395 15.97 33.06 -27.98
C GLN A 395 14.99 32.87 -26.84
N ILE A 396 15.36 32.05 -25.84
CA ILE A 396 14.63 31.94 -24.58
C ILE A 396 15.47 32.62 -23.49
N ALA A 397 14.99 33.75 -22.97
CA ALA A 397 15.65 34.40 -21.84
C ALA A 397 15.65 33.51 -20.60
N ARG A 398 16.58 33.73 -19.67
CA ARG A 398 16.67 32.96 -18.42
C ARG A 398 15.32 32.96 -17.67
N GLY A 399 14.84 31.79 -17.26
CA GLY A 399 13.56 31.63 -16.56
C GLY A 399 12.30 31.79 -17.41
N GLU A 400 12.43 32.15 -18.70
CA GLU A 400 11.30 32.36 -19.60
C GLU A 400 10.95 31.08 -20.38
N THR A 401 9.81 31.14 -21.06
CA THR A 401 9.32 30.05 -21.92
C THR A 401 9.16 30.49 -23.37
N LEU A 402 9.27 29.54 -24.29
CA LEU A 402 8.96 29.75 -25.70
C LEU A 402 8.06 28.64 -26.20
N ARG A 403 6.94 29.02 -26.81
CA ARG A 403 6.01 28.10 -27.46
C ARG A 403 6.38 27.94 -28.93
N ILE A 404 6.62 26.70 -29.33
CA ILE A 404 6.97 26.30 -30.69
C ILE A 404 5.74 25.68 -31.35
N ALA A 405 5.35 26.22 -32.50
CA ALA A 405 4.36 25.57 -33.36
C ALA A 405 5.01 24.43 -34.13
N LEU A 406 4.34 23.28 -34.19
CA LEU A 406 4.79 22.13 -34.96
C LEU A 406 4.26 22.22 -36.39
N THR A 407 5.15 21.95 -37.34
CA THR A 407 4.81 21.81 -38.76
C THR A 407 4.44 20.36 -39.06
N SER A 408 3.99 20.07 -40.29
CA SER A 408 3.67 18.69 -40.70
C SER A 408 4.85 17.71 -40.65
N ALA A 409 6.07 18.18 -40.42
CA ALA A 409 7.28 17.37 -40.27
C ALA A 409 7.36 16.63 -38.92
N VAL A 410 6.63 17.11 -37.90
CA VAL A 410 6.52 16.49 -36.57
C VAL A 410 5.03 16.41 -36.21
N LYS A 411 4.53 15.21 -35.95
CA LYS A 411 3.11 14.93 -35.71
C LYS A 411 2.96 14.12 -34.43
N LEU A 412 2.46 14.76 -33.39
CA LEU A 412 2.23 14.18 -32.09
C LEU A 412 0.99 13.28 -32.15
N ASN A 413 1.17 11.99 -31.89
CA ASN A 413 0.07 11.03 -31.94
C ASN A 413 -0.77 11.04 -30.65
N ASN A 414 -2.08 11.29 -30.77
CA ASN A 414 -3.07 11.24 -29.68
C ASN A 414 -3.19 9.89 -28.93
N ASP A 415 -2.55 8.82 -29.41
CA ASP A 415 -2.48 7.55 -28.66
C ASP A 415 -1.23 7.45 -27.77
N ARG A 416 -0.06 7.83 -28.30
CA ARG A 416 1.23 7.82 -27.59
C ARG A 416 2.31 8.33 -28.51
N ASP A 417 3.23 9.10 -27.96
CA ASP A 417 4.42 9.53 -28.69
C ASP A 417 5.54 9.96 -27.76
N THR A 418 6.66 10.32 -28.36
CA THR A 418 7.80 10.97 -27.71
C THR A 418 8.05 12.33 -28.32
N ILE A 419 8.42 13.31 -27.50
CA ILE A 419 8.86 14.63 -27.93
C ILE A 419 10.30 14.80 -27.49
N THR A 420 11.20 15.07 -28.44
CA THR A 420 12.64 15.18 -28.21
C THR A 420 13.10 16.56 -28.67
N VAL A 421 13.89 17.25 -27.84
CA VAL A 421 14.62 18.46 -28.24
C VAL A 421 16.08 18.10 -28.43
N LEU A 422 16.65 18.47 -29.58
CA LEU A 422 18.04 18.23 -29.95
C LEU A 422 18.78 19.56 -30.09
N ASP A 423 20.04 19.60 -29.66
CA ASP A 423 20.94 20.72 -29.91
C ASP A 423 21.53 20.66 -31.35
N PRO A 424 22.35 21.65 -31.78
CA PRO A 424 22.95 21.66 -33.11
C PRO A 424 23.96 20.53 -33.36
N SER A 425 24.40 19.83 -32.31
CA SER A 425 25.27 18.66 -32.38
C SER A 425 24.49 17.34 -32.37
N GLU A 426 23.15 17.40 -32.51
CA GLU A 426 22.20 16.28 -32.41
C GLU A 426 22.19 15.59 -31.04
N GLN A 427 22.66 16.27 -29.98
CA GLN A 427 22.56 15.77 -28.62
C GLN A 427 21.16 16.03 -28.04
N ILE A 428 20.59 15.05 -27.34
CA ILE A 428 19.31 15.22 -26.66
C ILE A 428 19.45 16.22 -25.52
N VAL A 429 18.71 17.32 -25.62
CA VAL A 429 18.59 18.36 -24.60
C VAL A 429 17.52 17.98 -23.56
N ASP A 430 16.35 17.58 -24.03
CA ASP A 430 15.28 17.03 -23.19
C ASP A 430 14.41 16.07 -24.00
N GLN A 431 13.77 15.13 -23.34
CA GLN A 431 12.84 14.20 -23.96
C GLN A 431 11.70 13.85 -23.00
N VAL A 432 10.49 13.81 -23.52
CA VAL A 432 9.28 13.39 -22.79
C VAL A 432 8.53 12.35 -23.60
N ALA A 433 7.74 11.53 -22.91
CA ALA A 433 6.83 10.57 -23.51
C ALA A 433 5.47 10.70 -22.84
N TYR A 434 4.40 10.38 -23.57
CA TYR A 434 3.03 10.34 -23.04
C TYR A 434 2.26 9.16 -23.64
N GLU A 435 1.24 8.70 -22.92
CA GLU A 435 0.30 7.66 -23.33
C GLU A 435 -1.16 8.11 -23.08
N PRO A 436 -2.21 7.36 -23.51
CA PRO A 436 -3.57 7.91 -23.56
C PRO A 436 -4.11 8.36 -22.20
N LYS A 437 -3.63 7.74 -21.11
CA LYS A 437 -4.05 8.08 -19.74
C LYS A 437 -3.50 9.43 -19.26
N ASP A 438 -2.43 9.93 -19.89
CA ASP A 438 -1.74 11.18 -19.53
C ASP A 438 -2.28 12.37 -20.35
N LEU A 439 -3.03 12.09 -21.42
CA LEU A 439 -3.58 13.11 -22.30
C LEU A 439 -4.85 13.72 -21.72
N PRO A 440 -4.91 15.06 -21.61
CA PRO A 440 -6.12 15.75 -21.19
C PRO A 440 -7.16 15.79 -22.32
N ASP A 441 -8.31 16.42 -22.06
CA ASP A 441 -9.34 16.66 -23.05
C ASP A 441 -8.81 17.46 -24.26
N GLU A 442 -9.50 17.34 -25.40
CA GLU A 442 -9.19 18.08 -26.62
C GLU A 442 -9.08 19.60 -26.37
N GLY A 443 -8.03 20.21 -26.92
CA GLY A 443 -7.71 21.63 -26.73
C GLY A 443 -6.89 21.95 -25.48
N VAL A 444 -6.64 20.96 -24.62
CA VAL A 444 -5.85 21.13 -23.39
C VAL A 444 -4.43 20.62 -23.59
N SER A 445 -3.45 21.33 -23.04
CA SER A 445 -2.04 20.91 -23.12
C SER A 445 -1.71 19.88 -22.04
N VAL A 446 -0.99 18.82 -22.41
CA VAL A 446 -0.37 17.88 -21.47
C VAL A 446 0.86 18.54 -20.84
N THR A 447 1.05 18.37 -19.53
CA THR A 447 2.17 18.95 -18.75
C THR A 447 3.15 17.86 -18.29
N PHE A 448 4.45 18.15 -18.21
CA PHE A 448 5.52 17.16 -17.99
C PHE A 448 6.54 17.50 -16.89
#